data_AF-A0A0B4VF67-F1
#
_entry.id   AF-A0A0B4VF67-F1
#
_cell.length_a   1.000
_cell.length_b   1.000
_cell.length_c   1.000
_cell.angle_alpha   90.00
_cell.angle_beta   90.00
_cell.angle_gamma   90.00
#
_symmetry.space_group_name_H-M   'P 1'
#
loop_
_entity.id
_entity.type
_entity.pdbx_description
1 polymer ?
#
loop_
_entity_poly.entity_id
_entity_poly.type
_entity_poly.pdbx_seq_one_letter_code
_entity_poly.pdbx_strand_id
1 'polypeptide(L)'
;MHRTLIVARLKTNDASEIADVFAASDATDLPHMIGVSRRTLFSFHDLYFHLVEADGDITENLYRARSHPLYGQINTQLTEFVSPYDPNWKEPKDAMAQPFYVWTKEEGRVR
;
A
#
# COMPACT_ATOMS: atom_id res chain seq x y z
N MET A 1 1.59 -16.61 1.23
CA MET A 1 0.97 -15.27 1.33
C MET A 1 2.07 -14.24 1.54
N HIS A 2 2.19 -13.31 0.61
CA HIS A 2 3.11 -12.17 0.65
C HIS A 2 2.45 -10.99 1.37
N ARG A 3 3.24 -10.22 2.12
CA ARG A 3 2.77 -9.01 2.81
C ARG A 3 3.70 -7.85 2.52
N THR A 4 3.13 -6.76 2.04
CA THR A 4 3.82 -5.49 1.84
C THR A 4 3.21 -4.46 2.78
N LEU A 5 4.03 -3.83 3.61
CA LEU A 5 3.60 -2.75 4.49
C LEU A 5 4.16 -1.43 3.93
N ILE A 6 3.29 -0.52 3.54
CA ILE A 6 3.67 0.82 3.05
C ILE A 6 3.45 1.82 4.18
N VAL A 7 4.41 2.72 4.38
CA VAL A 7 4.39 3.74 5.44
C VAL A 7 4.47 5.14 4.82
N ALA A 8 3.55 6.02 5.24
CA ALA A 8 3.51 7.42 4.84
C ALA A 8 3.07 8.31 6.02
N ARG A 9 3.14 9.62 5.85
CA ARG A 9 2.55 10.60 6.78
C ARG A 9 1.16 10.99 6.33
N LEU A 10 0.24 11.11 7.28
CA LEU A 10 -1.08 11.70 7.09
C LEU A 10 -0.97 13.23 7.04
N LYS A 11 -1.69 13.83 6.11
CA LYS A 11 -1.94 15.28 6.02
C LYS A 11 -3.32 15.67 6.52
N THR A 12 -4.24 14.70 6.60
CA THR A 12 -5.61 14.87 7.09
C THR A 12 -5.74 14.27 8.49
N ASN A 13 -6.65 14.84 9.29
CA ASN A 13 -7.11 14.24 10.54
C ASN A 13 -8.30 13.31 10.35
N ASP A 14 -8.88 13.29 9.13
CA ASP A 14 -10.01 12.44 8.80
C ASP A 14 -9.60 11.30 7.87
N ALA A 15 -9.46 10.11 8.44
CA ALA A 15 -9.06 8.92 7.70
C ALA A 15 -10.17 8.39 6.77
N SER A 16 -11.43 8.82 6.91
CA SER A 16 -12.51 8.32 6.04
C SER A 16 -12.35 8.79 4.60
N GLU A 17 -11.77 9.98 4.38
CA GLU A 17 -11.50 10.49 3.02
C GLU A 17 -10.57 9.54 2.24
N ILE A 18 -9.54 9.02 2.90
CA ILE A 18 -8.63 8.02 2.31
C ILE A 18 -9.36 6.71 2.06
N ALA A 19 -10.24 6.29 2.97
CA ALA A 19 -11.02 5.07 2.82
C ALA A 19 -11.94 5.13 1.58
N ASP A 20 -12.57 6.28 1.33
CA ASP A 20 -13.43 6.48 0.15
C ASP A 20 -12.64 6.42 -1.16
N VAL A 21 -11.44 7.02 -1.21
CA VAL A 21 -10.53 6.92 -2.37
C VAL A 21 -10.17 5.47 -2.67
N PHE A 22 -9.84 4.69 -1.64
CA PHE A 22 -9.54 3.26 -1.82
C PHE A 22 -10.78 2.46 -2.18
N ALA A 23 -11.95 2.74 -1.60
CA ALA A 23 -13.19 2.06 -1.96
C ALA A 23 -13.53 2.25 -3.45
N ALA A 24 -13.37 3.46 -3.97
CA ALA A 24 -13.54 3.74 -5.40
C ALA A 24 -12.52 3.00 -6.27
N SER A 25 -11.24 2.97 -5.86
CA SER A 25 -10.22 2.23 -6.60
C SER A 25 -10.42 0.71 -6.54
N ASP A 26 -10.85 0.19 -5.40
CA ASP A 26 -11.03 -1.25 -5.18
C ASP A 26 -12.25 -1.79 -5.93
N ALA A 27 -13.16 -0.90 -6.39
CA ALA A 27 -14.24 -1.22 -7.31
C ALA A 27 -13.84 -1.29 -8.79
N THR A 28 -12.55 -1.05 -9.11
CA THR A 28 -12.00 -1.13 -10.48
C THR A 28 -11.13 -2.37 -10.66
N ASP A 29 -10.59 -2.57 -11.86
CA ASP A 29 -9.65 -3.68 -12.14
C ASP A 29 -8.25 -3.48 -11.53
N LEU A 30 -7.92 -2.26 -11.05
CA LEU A 30 -6.57 -1.94 -10.55
C LEU A 30 -6.04 -2.91 -9.46
N PRO A 31 -6.76 -3.20 -8.35
CA PRO A 31 -6.28 -4.15 -7.34
C PRO A 31 -6.01 -5.55 -7.92
N HIS A 32 -6.83 -6.00 -8.87
CA HIS A 32 -6.68 -7.30 -9.52
C HIS A 32 -5.45 -7.34 -10.43
N MET A 33 -5.17 -6.26 -11.18
CA MET A 33 -3.95 -6.14 -11.98
C MET A 33 -2.67 -6.20 -11.12
N ILE A 34 -2.72 -5.64 -9.91
CA ILE A 34 -1.60 -5.67 -8.96
C ILE A 34 -1.46 -7.05 -8.29
N GLY A 35 -2.57 -7.76 -8.09
CA GLY A 35 -2.63 -9.05 -7.39
C GLY A 35 -2.96 -8.93 -5.90
N VAL A 36 -3.64 -7.85 -5.50
CA VAL A 36 -4.05 -7.63 -4.11
C VAL A 36 -5.15 -8.63 -3.73
N SER A 37 -4.92 -9.45 -2.71
CA SER A 37 -5.96 -10.31 -2.12
C SER A 37 -6.63 -9.68 -0.91
N ARG A 38 -5.92 -8.81 -0.18
CA ARG A 38 -6.49 -8.06 0.94
C ARG A 38 -5.76 -6.74 1.16
N ARG A 39 -6.52 -5.71 1.54
CA ARG A 39 -6.03 -4.40 1.95
C ARG A 39 -6.46 -4.12 3.39
N THR A 40 -5.59 -3.55 4.20
CA THR A 40 -5.96 -2.96 5.49
C THR A 40 -5.16 -1.69 5.72
N LEU A 41 -5.87 -0.61 6.03
CA LEU A 41 -5.30 0.70 6.31
C LEU A 41 -5.35 0.94 7.81
N PHE A 42 -4.26 1.45 8.37
CA PHE A 42 -4.16 1.85 9.77
C PHE A 42 -3.61 3.26 9.86
N SER A 43 -4.00 3.97 10.91
CA SER A 43 -3.37 5.22 11.31
C SER A 43 -2.79 5.09 12.72
N PHE A 44 -1.70 5.78 12.98
CA PHE A 44 -1.13 5.93 14.31
C PHE A 44 -0.42 7.28 14.40
N HIS A 45 -0.99 8.21 15.17
CA HIS A 45 -0.58 9.63 15.15
C HIS A 45 -0.63 10.20 13.73
N ASP A 46 0.47 10.82 13.28
CA ASP A 46 0.62 11.38 11.93
C ASP A 46 1.04 10.32 10.90
N LEU A 47 1.03 9.03 11.24
CA LEU A 47 1.45 7.96 10.34
C LEU A 47 0.26 7.19 9.76
N TYR A 48 0.42 6.86 8.49
CA TYR A 48 -0.43 5.99 7.70
C TYR A 48 0.30 4.69 7.42
N PHE A 49 -0.37 3.57 7.64
CA PHE A 49 0.12 2.23 7.34
C PHE A 49 -0.84 1.54 6.40
N HIS A 50 -0.29 0.99 5.33
CA HIS A 50 -1.05 0.29 4.32
C HIS A 50 -0.50 -1.10 4.16
N LEU A 51 -1.20 -2.05 4.78
CA LEU A 51 -0.92 -3.47 4.64
C LEU A 51 -1.63 -4.00 3.41
N VAL A 52 -0.84 -4.50 2.48
CA VAL A 52 -1.29 -5.24 1.30
C VAL A 52 -0.90 -6.69 1.47
N GLU A 53 -1.87 -7.59 1.33
CA GLU A 53 -1.64 -9.04 1.29
C GLU A 53 -1.97 -9.56 -0.11
N ALA A 54 -1.20 -10.55 -0.55
CA ALA A 54 -1.31 -11.17 -1.87
C ALA A 54 -0.82 -12.63 -1.81
N ASP A 55 -1.18 -13.43 -2.81
CA ASP A 55 -0.69 -14.82 -2.88
C ASP A 55 0.79 -14.88 -3.25
N GLY A 56 1.29 -13.91 -4.05
CA GLY A 56 2.69 -13.77 -4.46
C GLY A 56 3.22 -12.34 -4.28
N ASP A 57 4.50 -12.14 -4.59
CA ASP A 57 5.12 -10.81 -4.60
C ASP A 57 4.41 -9.90 -5.61
N ILE A 58 3.99 -8.72 -5.16
CA ILE A 58 3.25 -7.74 -5.97
C ILE A 58 4.15 -6.71 -6.64
N THR A 59 5.45 -6.69 -6.34
CA THR A 59 6.38 -5.61 -6.73
C THR A 59 6.39 -5.43 -8.24
N GLU A 60 6.62 -6.49 -9.02
CA GLU A 60 6.63 -6.43 -10.49
C GLU A 60 5.31 -5.91 -11.06
N ASN A 61 4.18 -6.42 -10.57
CA ASN A 61 2.85 -6.01 -11.04
C ASN A 61 2.53 -4.56 -10.66
N LEU A 62 2.95 -4.13 -9.47
CA LEU A 62 2.84 -2.74 -9.04
C LEU A 62 3.63 -1.83 -9.97
N TYR A 63 4.88 -2.18 -10.30
CA TYR A 63 5.69 -1.38 -11.23
C TYR A 63 5.07 -1.28 -12.62
N ARG A 64 4.46 -2.36 -13.12
CA ARG A 64 3.71 -2.32 -14.39
C ARG A 64 2.48 -1.42 -14.29
N ALA A 65 1.71 -1.55 -13.21
CA ALA A 65 0.51 -0.78 -12.96
C ALA A 65 0.77 0.73 -12.86
N ARG A 66 1.98 1.18 -12.49
CA ARG A 66 2.35 2.61 -12.46
C ARG A 66 2.15 3.34 -13.78
N SER A 67 2.21 2.62 -14.90
CA SER A 67 1.94 3.18 -16.23
C SER A 67 0.45 3.22 -16.59
N HIS A 68 -0.41 2.61 -15.78
CA HIS A 68 -1.84 2.51 -16.03
C HIS A 68 -2.60 3.76 -15.55
N PRO A 69 -3.59 4.27 -16.31
CA PRO A 69 -4.36 5.45 -15.93
C PRO A 69 -5.03 5.36 -14.55
N LEU A 70 -5.56 4.18 -14.19
CA LEU A 70 -6.18 3.96 -12.87
C LEU A 70 -5.19 4.18 -11.72
N TYR A 71 -3.92 3.79 -11.90
CA TYR A 71 -2.89 4.05 -10.90
C TYR A 71 -2.61 5.55 -10.76
N GLY A 72 -2.52 6.27 -11.88
CA GLY A 72 -2.36 7.72 -11.88
C GLY A 72 -3.49 8.42 -11.11
N GLN A 73 -4.73 8.01 -11.36
CA GLN A 73 -5.91 8.59 -10.71
C GLN A 73 -5.90 8.43 -9.19
N ILE A 74 -5.71 7.21 -8.68
CA ILE A 74 -5.65 6.99 -7.23
C ILE A 74 -4.45 7.69 -6.61
N ASN A 75 -3.28 7.67 -7.27
CA ASN A 75 -2.09 8.33 -6.77
C ASN A 75 -2.28 9.84 -6.65
N THR A 76 -2.89 10.48 -7.65
CA THR A 76 -3.21 11.92 -7.59
C THR A 76 -4.15 12.23 -6.43
N GLN A 77 -5.24 11.47 -6.25
CA GLN A 77 -6.18 11.67 -5.14
C GLN A 77 -5.50 11.49 -3.78
N LEU A 78 -4.67 10.45 -3.62
CA LEU A 78 -3.97 10.20 -2.36
C LEU A 78 -2.95 11.30 -2.00
N THR A 79 -2.36 12.00 -2.97
CA THR A 79 -1.38 13.06 -2.66
C THR A 79 -1.93 14.24 -1.86
N GLU A 80 -3.26 14.43 -1.85
CA GLU A 80 -3.95 15.42 -1.02
C GLU A 80 -3.93 15.02 0.45
N PHE A 81 -4.02 13.72 0.74
CA PHE A 81 -4.21 13.18 2.09
C PHE A 81 -2.94 12.58 2.71
N VAL A 82 -1.96 12.17 1.90
CA VAL A 82 -0.71 11.58 2.38
C VAL A 82 0.53 12.26 1.78
N SER A 83 1.65 12.12 2.48
CA SER A 83 3.00 12.47 2.02
C SER A 83 4.00 11.38 2.35
N PRO A 84 5.11 11.26 1.60
CA PRO A 84 6.17 10.32 1.93
C PRO A 84 6.66 10.48 3.38
N TYR A 85 6.96 9.35 4.03
CA TYR A 85 7.55 9.35 5.36
C TYR A 85 9.02 9.83 5.35
N ASP A 86 9.80 9.31 4.40
CA ASP A 86 11.20 9.70 4.16
C ASP A 86 11.24 10.95 3.26
N PRO A 87 11.88 12.06 3.69
CA PRO A 87 12.05 13.24 2.84
C PRO A 87 12.86 13.00 1.56
N ASN A 88 13.63 11.91 1.49
CA ASN A 88 14.43 11.52 0.33
C ASN A 88 13.71 10.52 -0.60
N TRP A 89 12.40 10.32 -0.43
CA TRP A 89 11.59 9.41 -1.24
C TRP A 89 11.69 9.71 -2.74
N LYS A 90 11.92 8.68 -3.56
CA LYS A 90 12.02 8.76 -5.02
C LYS A 90 11.01 7.87 -5.72
N GLU A 91 10.69 6.73 -5.13
CA GLU A 91 9.79 5.75 -5.74
C GLU A 91 9.05 4.90 -4.70
N PRO A 92 7.96 4.19 -5.08
CA PRO A 92 7.11 3.46 -4.13
C PRO A 92 7.87 2.51 -3.19
N LYS A 93 8.95 1.87 -3.65
CA LYS A 93 9.78 0.99 -2.80
C LYS A 93 10.37 1.70 -1.57
N ASP A 94 10.61 3.01 -1.64
CA ASP A 94 11.19 3.79 -0.55
C ASP A 94 10.18 4.00 0.60
N ALA A 95 8.90 3.73 0.36
CA ALA A 95 7.85 3.71 1.37
C ALA A 95 7.55 2.30 1.92
N MET A 96 8.13 1.25 1.33
CA MET A 96 7.86 -0.14 1.74
C MET A 96 8.75 -0.56 2.90
N ALA A 97 8.14 -0.97 4.01
CA ALA A 97 8.84 -1.59 5.11
C ALA A 97 9.33 -2.99 4.74
N GLN A 98 10.46 -3.38 5.32
CA GLN A 98 11.08 -4.69 5.09
C GLN A 98 10.81 -5.62 6.27
N PRO A 99 10.11 -6.75 6.08
CA PRO A 99 9.98 -7.73 7.14
C PRO A 99 11.36 -8.33 7.46
N PHE A 100 11.83 -8.16 8.69
CA PHE A 100 13.09 -8.77 9.16
C PHE A 100 12.88 -10.10 9.89
N TYR A 101 11.62 -10.44 10.20
CA TYR A 101 11.20 -11.67 10.85
C TYR A 101 9.79 -12.03 10.42
N VAL A 102 9.57 -13.29 10.05
CA VAL A 102 8.26 -13.83 9.73
C VAL A 102 8.10 -15.18 10.41
N TRP A 103 6.93 -15.41 11.01
CA TRP A 103 6.57 -16.68 11.62
C TRP A 103 5.11 -17.03 11.31
N THR A 104 4.84 -18.30 11.05
CA THR A 104 3.49 -18.86 10.93
C THR A 104 3.37 -20.05 11.89
N LYS A 105 2.14 -20.36 12.29
CA LYS A 105 1.87 -21.50 13.17
C LYS A 105 2.26 -22.82 12.50
N GLU A 106 2.07 -22.90 11.18
CA GLU A 106 2.25 -24.08 10.36
C GLU A 106 3.71 -24.33 9.97
N GLU A 107 4.46 -23.28 9.64
CA GLU A 107 5.83 -23.40 9.10
C GLU A 107 6.91 -22.99 10.11
N GLY A 108 6.53 -22.44 11.26
CA GLY A 108 7.48 -21.82 12.18
C GLY A 108 8.06 -20.54 11.59
N ARG A 109 9.37 -20.31 11.76
CA ARG A 109 10.04 -19.13 11.18
C ARG A 109 10.14 -19.30 9.66
N VAL A 110 9.52 -18.39 8.92
CA VAL A 110 9.63 -18.32 7.45
C VAL A 110 10.90 -17.53 7.11
N ARG A 111 11.71 -18.08 6.22
CA ARG A 111 13.05 -17.60 5.90
C ARG A 111 13.03 -16.35 5.03
#